data_AF-A0A401IR90-F1
#
_entry.id   AF-A0A401IR90-F1
#
_cell.length_a   1.000
_cell.length_b   1.000
_cell.length_c   1.000
_cell.angle_alpha   90.00
_cell.angle_beta   90.00
_cell.angle_gamma   90.00
#
_symmetry.space_group_name_H-M   'P 1'
#
loop_
_entity.id
_entity.type
_entity.pdbx_description
1 polymer ?
#
loop_
_entity_poly.entity_id
_entity_poly.type
_entity_poly.pdbx_seq_one_letter_code
_entity_poly.pdbx_strand_id
1 'polypeptide(L)'
;MLKNTIKQNKLLILTLGTIAALRPLTKITGLIHLFPTDRVGSIILTILISVIWLGAVLFKRVDHPVIVLAASGLVYAIWAIILSVVLSPLLTGSLQGPITNPFALVSVIVTNLVWGAVVGLLAMPFVRMKN
;
A
#
# COMPACT_ATOMS: atom_id res chain seq x y z
N MET A 1 5.72 -11.77 -19.52
CA MET A 1 6.47 -10.75 -18.75
C MET A 1 5.84 -10.49 -17.38
N LEU A 2 4.67 -9.82 -17.30
CA LEU A 2 3.96 -9.49 -16.05
C LEU A 2 3.84 -10.65 -15.05
N LYS A 3 3.29 -11.79 -15.49
CA LYS A 3 3.06 -12.98 -14.65
C LYS A 3 4.35 -13.54 -14.05
N ASN A 4 5.46 -13.50 -14.81
CA ASN A 4 6.75 -14.01 -14.36
C ASN A 4 7.35 -13.09 -13.29
N THR A 5 7.30 -11.77 -13.50
CA THR A 5 7.75 -10.77 -12.52
C THR A 5 7.01 -10.90 -11.19
N ILE A 6 5.68 -11.02 -11.23
CA ILE A 6 4.86 -11.20 -10.03
C ILE A 6 5.21 -12.52 -9.33
N LYS A 7 5.36 -13.61 -10.09
CA LYS A 7 5.69 -14.92 -9.51
C LYS A 7 7.06 -14.90 -8.82
N GLN A 8 8.07 -14.30 -9.45
CA GLN A 8 9.42 -14.18 -8.88
C GLN A 8 9.46 -13.30 -7.62
N ASN A 9 8.67 -12.22 -7.61
CA ASN A 9 8.67 -11.24 -6.52
C ASN A 9 7.48 -11.41 -5.55
N LYS A 10 6.78 -12.55 -5.58
CA LYS A 10 5.53 -12.75 -4.82
C LYS A 10 5.70 -12.45 -3.33
N LEU A 11 6.77 -12.95 -2.73
CA LEU A 11 7.05 -12.72 -1.32
C LEU A 11 7.25 -11.23 -1.02
N LEU A 12 8.06 -10.54 -1.83
CA LEU A 12 8.31 -9.11 -1.69
C LEU A 12 7.01 -8.30 -1.81
N ILE A 13 6.18 -8.60 -2.81
CA ILE A 13 4.89 -7.94 -3.04
C ILE A 13 3.98 -8.08 -1.81
N LEU A 14 3.87 -9.30 -1.29
CA LEU A 14 3.04 -9.58 -0.11
C LEU A 14 3.58 -8.86 1.14
N THR A 15 4.89 -8.90 1.37
CA THR A 15 5.51 -8.23 2.52
C THR A 15 5.31 -6.71 2.45
N LEU A 16 5.60 -6.09 1.31
CA LEU A 16 5.48 -4.64 1.13
C LEU A 16 4.02 -4.17 1.25
N GLY A 17 3.08 -4.89 0.64
CA GLY A 17 1.65 -4.59 0.77
C GLY A 17 1.13 -4.79 2.19
N THR A 18 1.65 -5.77 2.93
CA THR A 18 1.28 -6.00 4.34
C THR A 18 1.85 -4.92 5.25
N ILE A 19 3.09 -4.46 5.04
CA ILE A 19 3.66 -3.33 5.79
C ILE A 19 2.80 -2.07 5.62
N ALA A 20 2.25 -1.84 4.41
CA ALA A 20 1.38 -0.69 4.17
C ALA A 20 0.05 -0.75 4.96
N ALA A 21 -0.38 -1.94 5.42
CA ALA A 21 -1.55 -2.10 6.27
C ALA A 21 -1.40 -1.41 7.65
N LEU A 22 -0.19 -1.02 8.06
CA LEU A 22 0.02 -0.19 9.26
C LEU A 22 -0.77 1.12 9.20
N ARG A 23 -0.97 1.70 8.01
CA ARG A 23 -1.73 2.95 7.83
C ARG A 23 -3.22 2.81 8.16
N PRO A 24 -3.98 1.85 7.59
CA PRO A 24 -5.37 1.65 7.98
C PRO A 24 -5.47 1.16 9.43
N LEU A 25 -4.54 0.34 9.92
CA LEU A 25 -4.53 -0.08 11.32
C LEU A 25 -4.46 1.12 12.28
N THR A 26 -3.48 2.01 12.09
CA THR A 26 -3.33 3.20 12.95
C THR A 26 -4.54 4.12 12.91
N LYS A 27 -5.17 4.26 11.73
CA LYS A 27 -6.39 5.06 11.58
C LYS A 27 -7.60 4.40 12.26
N ILE A 28 -7.76 3.09 12.14
CA ILE A 28 -8.91 2.35 12.68
C ILE A 28 -8.81 2.19 14.21
N THR A 29 -7.61 1.95 14.74
CA THR A 29 -7.39 1.76 16.19
C THR A 29 -7.30 3.07 16.97
N GLY A 30 -7.34 4.22 16.29
CA GLY A 30 -7.17 5.55 16.93
C GLY A 30 -5.74 5.90 17.29
N LEU A 31 -4.75 5.05 16.99
CA LEU A 31 -3.32 5.37 17.19
C LEU A 31 -2.86 6.58 16.36
N ILE A 32 -3.61 6.94 15.32
CA ILE A 32 -3.36 8.14 14.52
C ILE A 32 -3.42 9.42 15.36
N HIS A 33 -4.12 9.43 16.50
CA HIS A 33 -4.20 10.58 17.41
C HIS A 33 -2.90 10.83 18.21
N LEU A 34 -1.91 9.92 18.13
CA LEU A 34 -0.57 10.18 18.64
C LEU A 34 0.17 11.24 17.80
N PHE A 35 -0.28 11.50 16.58
CA PHE A 35 0.23 12.57 15.74
C PHE A 35 -0.50 13.90 16.02
N PRO A 36 0.13 15.06 15.74
CA PRO A 36 -0.48 16.37 15.99
C PRO A 36 -1.85 16.56 15.32
N THR A 37 -2.05 15.95 14.15
CA THR A 37 -3.36 15.84 13.48
C THR A 37 -3.42 14.54 12.68
N ASP A 38 -4.63 13.99 12.50
CA ASP A 38 -4.87 12.78 11.70
C ASP A 38 -4.34 12.91 10.26
N ARG A 39 -4.40 14.13 9.70
CA ARG A 39 -3.89 14.44 8.36
C ARG A 39 -2.37 14.33 8.31
N VAL A 40 -1.69 14.91 9.30
CA VAL A 40 -0.22 14.83 9.41
C VAL A 40 0.21 13.38 9.60
N GLY A 41 -0.43 12.63 10.50
CA GLY A 41 -0.13 11.21 10.70
C GLY A 41 -0.31 10.39 9.42
N SER A 42 -1.40 10.65 8.68
CA SER A 42 -1.67 9.97 7.40
C SER A 42 -0.60 10.26 6.34
N ILE A 43 -0.11 11.49 6.26
CA ILE A 43 0.94 11.90 5.32
C ILE A 43 2.28 11.26 5.72
N ILE A 44 2.66 11.32 7.00
CA ILE A 44 3.90 10.72 7.51
C ILE A 44 3.94 9.22 7.20
N LEU A 45 2.85 8.50 7.49
CA LEU A 45 2.77 7.08 7.22
C LEU A 45 2.87 6.78 5.72
N THR A 46 2.20 7.56 4.87
CA THR A 46 2.32 7.41 3.41
C THR A 46 3.75 7.62 2.93
N ILE A 47 4.44 8.67 3.40
CA ILE A 47 5.84 8.92 3.05
C ILE A 47 6.72 7.78 3.52
N LEU A 48 6.56 7.33 4.77
CA LEU A 48 7.33 6.23 5.35
C LEU A 48 7.16 4.93 4.54
N ILE A 49 5.92 4.56 4.22
CA ILE A 49 5.62 3.39 3.39
C ILE A 49 6.26 3.54 2.00
N SER A 50 6.13 4.70 1.36
CA SER A 50 6.74 4.96 0.05
C SER A 50 8.26 4.85 0.08
N VAL A 51 8.92 5.34 1.14
CA VAL A 51 10.38 5.21 1.33
C VAL A 51 10.78 3.76 1.53
N ILE A 52 10.03 2.99 2.34
CA ILE A 52 10.28 1.55 2.54
C ILE A 52 10.14 0.80 1.21
N TRP A 53 9.08 1.06 0.46
CA TRP A 53 8.85 0.43 -0.84
C TRP A 53 9.97 0.75 -1.83
N LEU A 54 10.33 2.02 -1.95
CA LEU A 54 11.42 2.48 -2.81
C LEU A 54 12.75 1.83 -2.39
N GLY A 55 13.12 1.91 -1.12
CA GLY A 55 14.34 1.32 -0.60
C GLY A 55 14.42 -0.19 -0.84
N ALA A 56 13.31 -0.91 -0.64
CA ALA A 56 13.26 -2.35 -0.84
C ALA A 56 13.51 -2.76 -2.30
N VAL A 57 12.84 -2.10 -3.26
CA VAL A 57 13.03 -2.44 -4.69
C VAL A 57 14.41 -2.03 -5.21
N LEU A 58 14.98 -0.93 -4.70
CA LEU A 58 16.33 -0.50 -5.04
C LEU A 58 17.39 -1.44 -4.45
N PHE A 59 17.23 -1.85 -3.19
CA PHE A 59 18.16 -2.76 -2.53
C PHE A 59 18.15 -4.16 -3.15
N LYS A 60 16.95 -4.66 -3.49
CA LYS A 60 16.77 -5.97 -4.15
C LYS A 60 17.02 -5.96 -5.65
N ARG A 61 17.32 -4.79 -6.25
CA ARG A 61 17.57 -4.62 -7.69
C ARG A 61 16.46 -5.23 -8.55
N VAL A 62 15.22 -4.89 -8.24
CA VAL A 62 14.06 -5.44 -8.95
C VAL A 62 14.00 -4.86 -10.36
N ASP A 63 14.08 -5.70 -11.40
CA ASP A 63 14.11 -5.27 -12.81
C ASP A 63 12.87 -4.47 -13.26
N HIS A 64 11.71 -4.76 -12.66
CA HIS A 64 10.43 -4.15 -13.00
C HIS A 64 9.74 -3.58 -11.75
N PRO A 65 10.28 -2.49 -11.17
CA PRO A 65 9.82 -1.96 -9.89
C PRO A 65 8.38 -1.43 -9.96
N VAL A 66 7.97 -0.88 -11.11
CA VAL A 66 6.60 -0.39 -11.36
C VAL A 66 5.56 -1.50 -11.15
N ILE A 67 5.79 -2.66 -11.76
CA ILE A 67 4.88 -3.82 -11.66
C ILE A 67 4.82 -4.31 -10.21
N VAL A 68 5.98 -4.44 -9.55
CA VAL A 68 6.08 -4.96 -8.19
C VAL A 68 5.41 -4.03 -7.18
N LEU A 69 5.63 -2.72 -7.29
CA LEU A 69 5.04 -1.76 -6.36
C LEU A 69 3.55 -1.50 -6.65
N ALA A 70 3.11 -1.53 -7.91
CA ALA A 70 1.68 -1.51 -8.24
C ALA A 70 0.95 -2.73 -7.65
N ALA A 71 1.54 -3.93 -7.76
CA ALA A 71 0.99 -5.14 -7.15
C ALA A 71 1.01 -5.06 -5.61
N SER A 72 2.03 -4.43 -5.02
CA SER A 72 2.09 -4.18 -3.57
C SER A 72 0.98 -3.23 -3.12
N GLY A 73 0.69 -2.20 -3.94
CA GLY A 73 -0.48 -1.32 -3.79
C GLY A 73 -1.82 -2.05 -3.84
N LEU A 74 -1.95 -3.04 -4.72
CA LEU A 74 -3.13 -3.88 -4.75
C LEU A 74 -3.28 -4.72 -3.47
N VAL A 75 -2.20 -5.35 -2.99
CA VAL A 75 -2.22 -6.10 -1.72
C VAL A 75 -2.59 -5.17 -0.55
N TYR A 76 -2.05 -3.95 -0.54
CA TYR A 76 -2.43 -2.94 0.45
C TYR A 76 -3.92 -2.60 0.39
N ALA A 77 -4.48 -2.37 -0.81
CA ALA A 77 -5.90 -2.10 -0.97
C ALA A 77 -6.78 -3.23 -0.41
N ILE A 78 -6.40 -4.48 -0.69
CA ILE A 78 -7.08 -5.67 -0.18
C ILE A 78 -7.05 -5.66 1.36
N TRP A 79 -5.89 -5.43 1.97
CA TRP A 79 -5.78 -5.31 3.42
C TRP A 79 -6.65 -4.19 3.99
N ALA A 80 -6.66 -3.01 3.37
CA ALA A 80 -7.50 -1.90 3.81
C ALA A 80 -8.99 -2.25 3.78
N ILE A 81 -9.44 -2.98 2.75
CA ILE A 81 -10.83 -3.46 2.65
C ILE A 81 -11.12 -4.50 3.74
N ILE A 82 -10.28 -5.53 3.87
CA ILE A 82 -10.46 -6.60 4.86
C ILE A 82 -10.49 -6.02 6.28
N LEU A 83 -9.52 -5.16 6.62
CA LEU A 83 -9.46 -4.54 7.93
C LEU A 83 -10.68 -3.66 8.20
N SER A 84 -11.18 -2.94 7.20
CA SER A 84 -12.41 -2.17 7.36
C SER A 84 -13.63 -3.06 7.63
N VAL A 85 -13.78 -4.16 6.88
CA VAL A 85 -14.89 -5.11 7.04
C VAL A 85 -14.87 -5.78 8.41
N VAL A 86 -13.68 -6.14 8.90
CA VAL A 86 -13.53 -6.88 10.16
C VAL A 86 -13.56 -5.94 11.35
N LEU A 87 -12.80 -4.85 11.32
CA LEU A 87 -12.60 -3.99 12.49
C LEU A 87 -13.70 -2.94 12.65
N SER A 88 -14.29 -2.42 11.57
CA SER A 88 -15.30 -1.36 11.73
C SER A 88 -16.55 -1.84 12.49
N PRO A 89 -17.14 -3.03 12.21
CA PRO A 89 -18.31 -3.48 12.95
C PRO A 89 -17.97 -3.75 14.43
N LEU A 90 -16.77 -4.26 14.70
CA LEU A 90 -16.29 -4.53 16.05
C LEU A 90 -16.09 -3.26 16.88
N LEU A 91 -15.62 -2.18 16.25
CA LEU A 91 -15.28 -0.93 16.95
C LEU A 91 -16.42 0.10 16.96
N THR A 92 -17.26 0.10 15.92
CA THR A 92 -18.28 1.16 15.70
C THR A 92 -19.71 0.63 15.67
N GLY A 93 -19.91 -0.68 15.79
CA GLY A 93 -21.23 -1.32 15.72
C GLY A 93 -21.87 -1.31 14.33
N SER A 94 -21.18 -0.80 13.31
CA SER A 94 -21.68 -0.67 11.93
C SER A 94 -20.62 -1.05 10.91
N LEU A 95 -21.06 -1.63 9.79
CA LEU A 95 -20.20 -1.87 8.65
C LEU A 95 -19.89 -0.54 7.96
N GLN A 96 -18.61 -0.21 7.88
CA GLN A 96 -18.10 1.02 7.30
C GLN A 96 -16.95 0.72 6.34
N GLY A 97 -16.67 1.70 5.49
CA GLY A 97 -15.55 1.69 4.56
C GLY A 97 -15.91 1.21 3.15
N PRO A 98 -14.91 0.87 2.33
CA PRO A 98 -15.08 0.84 0.87
C PRO A 98 -16.11 -0.18 0.37
N ILE A 99 -16.40 -1.22 1.15
CA ILE A 99 -17.36 -2.26 0.75
C ILE A 99 -18.81 -1.76 0.72
N THR A 100 -19.13 -0.66 1.42
CA THR A 100 -20.51 -0.14 1.49
C THR A 100 -20.89 0.66 0.25
N ASN A 101 -19.93 0.99 -0.62
CA ASN A 101 -20.15 1.74 -1.84
C ASN A 101 -19.24 1.20 -2.97
N PRO A 102 -19.79 0.68 -4.07
CA PRO A 102 -19.01 0.14 -5.19
C PRO A 102 -17.98 1.12 -5.77
N PHE A 103 -18.31 2.42 -5.83
CA PHE A 103 -17.39 3.45 -6.31
C PHE A 103 -16.23 3.66 -5.32
N ALA A 104 -16.50 3.61 -4.02
CA ALA A 104 -15.45 3.69 -3.00
C ALA A 104 -14.51 2.48 -3.05
N LEU A 105 -15.07 1.27 -3.27
CA LEU A 105 -14.29 0.05 -3.45
C LEU A 105 -13.31 0.16 -4.62
N VAL A 106 -13.80 0.53 -5.80
CA VAL A 106 -12.97 0.71 -7.00
C VAL A 106 -11.95 1.83 -6.78
N SER A 107 -12.37 2.95 -6.17
CA SER A 107 -11.48 4.08 -5.88
C SER A 107 -10.31 3.67 -5.00
N VAL A 108 -10.53 2.87 -3.95
CA VAL A 108 -9.44 2.41 -3.06
C VAL A 108 -8.47 1.49 -3.81
N ILE A 109 -8.96 0.58 -4.64
CA ILE A 109 -8.10 -0.29 -5.43
C ILE A 109 -7.26 0.51 -6.42
N VAL A 110 -7.90 1.36 -7.23
CA VAL A 110 -7.24 2.15 -8.27
C VAL A 110 -6.23 3.13 -7.66
N THR A 111 -6.61 3.86 -6.61
CA THR A 111 -5.72 4.84 -5.97
C THR A 111 -4.44 4.19 -5.47
N ASN A 112 -4.53 3.03 -4.83
CA ASN A 112 -3.35 2.35 -4.29
C ASN A 112 -2.51 1.67 -5.36
N LEU A 113 -3.13 1.13 -6.41
CA LEU A 113 -2.43 0.60 -7.57
C LEU A 113 -1.63 1.72 -8.27
N VAL A 114 -2.28 2.86 -8.51
CA VAL A 114 -1.65 4.05 -9.12
C VAL A 114 -0.53 4.57 -8.24
N TRP A 115 -0.74 4.69 -6.92
CA TRP A 115 0.29 5.15 -6.00
C TRP A 115 1.53 4.24 -6.02
N GLY A 116 1.31 2.91 -5.98
CA GLY A 116 2.40 1.95 -6.12
C GLY A 116 3.14 2.06 -7.45
N ALA A 117 2.40 2.25 -8.55
CA ALA A 117 3.01 2.51 -9.85
C ALA A 117 3.86 3.79 -9.83
N VAL A 118 3.36 4.89 -9.26
CA VAL A 118 4.08 6.16 -9.13
C VAL A 118 5.39 5.99 -8.36
N VAL A 119 5.38 5.32 -7.20
CA VAL A 119 6.61 5.03 -6.44
C VAL A 119 7.57 4.16 -7.26
N GLY A 120 7.06 3.18 -8.01
CA GLY A 120 7.88 2.37 -8.90
C GLY A 120 8.45 3.14 -10.09
N LEU A 121 7.75 4.16 -10.60
CA LEU A 121 8.26 5.06 -11.62
C LEU A 121 9.45 5.86 -11.07
N LEU A 122 9.35 6.33 -9.82
CA LEU A 122 10.46 7.01 -9.13
C LEU A 122 11.66 6.10 -8.93
N ALA A 123 11.47 4.78 -8.79
CA ALA A 123 12.56 3.81 -8.66
C ALA A 123 13.31 3.55 -9.98
N MET A 124 12.64 3.67 -11.13
CA MET A 124 13.19 3.25 -12.43
C MET A 124 14.54 3.88 -12.79
N PRO A 125 14.77 5.20 -12.65
CA PRO A 125 16.06 5.80 -12.97
C PRO A 125 17.20 5.15 -12.18
N PHE A 126 16.98 4.89 -10.89
CA PHE A 126 18.00 4.37 -9.98
C PHE A 126 18.31 2.89 -10.18
N VAL A 127 17.32 2.09 -10.60
CA VAL A 127 17.56 0.68 -10.97
C VAL A 127 18.36 0.62 -12.28
N ARG A 128 18.02 1.46 -13.27
CA ARG A 128 18.70 1.46 -14.58
C ARG A 128 20.13 1.98 -14.54
N MET A 129 20.46 2.91 -13.65
CA MET A 129 21.83 3.43 -13.49
C MET A 129 22.80 2.42 -12.86
N LYS A 130 22.29 1.35 -12.24
CA LYS A 130 23.09 0.40 -11.46
C LYS A 130 23.20 -0.99 -12.12
N ASN A 131 22.60 -1.14 -13.31
CA ASN A 131 22.69 -2.29 -14.20
C ASN A 131 23.59 -1.93 -15.39
#